data_AF-A0A6N8XEL6-F1
#
_entry.id   AF-A0A6N8XEL6-F1
#
_cell.length_a   1.000
_cell.length_b   1.000
_cell.length_c   1.000
_cell.angle_alpha   90.00
_cell.angle_beta   90.00
_cell.angle_gamma   90.00
#
_symmetry.space_group_name_H-M   'P 1'
#
loop_
_entity.id
_entity.type
_entity.pdbx_description
1 polymer ?
#
loop_
_entity_poly.entity_id
_entity_poly.type
_entity_poly.pdbx_seq_one_letter_code
_entity_poly.pdbx_strand_id
1 'polypeptide(L)'
;MPPGGRWEGDPVGVRAAGSRDRDKETPIKRSSPKAQGGERAVLNDDIRALRVRLIGSDGNQVGIVPRDDALSEARRESLDLVLIAPNANPPVVKVMDYGKHLFEQKKAKAALRNRQQQIQG
;
A
#
# COMPACT_ATOMS: atom_id res chain seq x y z
N MET A 1 23.24 -48.41 -49.82
CA MET A 1 23.21 -49.72 -49.15
C MET A 1 24.63 -50.26 -49.15
N PRO A 2 25.26 -50.40 -47.97
CA PRO A 2 25.35 -51.72 -47.38
C PRO A 2 24.66 -51.84 -46.00
N PRO A 3 24.32 -53.06 -45.57
CA PRO A 3 23.45 -53.35 -44.44
C PRO A 3 24.20 -53.87 -43.20
N GLY A 4 23.55 -53.81 -42.04
CA GLY A 4 23.77 -54.76 -40.95
C GLY A 4 24.58 -54.26 -39.76
N GLY A 5 23.98 -54.37 -38.57
CA GLY A 5 24.67 -54.13 -37.30
C GLY A 5 23.72 -54.10 -36.11
N ARG A 6 23.05 -55.22 -35.84
CA ARG A 6 22.34 -55.46 -34.56
C ARG A 6 23.39 -55.64 -33.46
N TRP A 7 23.27 -54.87 -32.38
CA TRP A 7 23.92 -55.14 -31.09
C TRP A 7 22.91 -54.93 -29.97
N GLU A 8 22.65 -56.02 -29.26
CA GLU A 8 21.87 -56.15 -28.04
C GLU A 8 22.76 -55.75 -26.85
N GLY A 9 22.22 -55.09 -25.83
CA GLY A 9 23.00 -54.75 -24.63
C GLY A 9 22.34 -53.72 -23.72
N ASP A 10 21.47 -54.18 -22.83
CA ASP A 10 21.03 -53.44 -21.65
C ASP A 10 22.21 -53.05 -20.74
N PRO A 11 22.17 -51.86 -20.13
CA PRO A 11 22.62 -51.73 -18.75
C PRO A 11 21.47 -51.28 -17.84
N VAL A 12 21.01 -52.23 -17.01
CA VAL A 12 20.33 -51.95 -15.75
C VAL A 12 21.26 -51.14 -14.84
N GLY A 13 20.83 -49.94 -14.43
CA GLY A 13 21.71 -49.04 -13.68
C GLY A 13 21.01 -47.88 -12.98
N VAL A 14 20.66 -48.12 -11.71
CA VAL A 14 20.80 -47.20 -10.56
C VAL A 14 19.78 -46.05 -10.37
N ARG A 15 19.05 -46.26 -9.26
CA ARG A 15 18.27 -45.37 -8.40
C ARG A 15 19.01 -44.07 -8.04
N ALA A 16 18.29 -42.95 -7.88
CA ALA A 16 18.19 -42.23 -6.58
C ALA A 16 17.53 -40.82 -6.70
N ALA A 17 16.52 -40.63 -5.86
CA ALA A 17 16.24 -39.43 -5.06
C ALA A 17 16.18 -38.05 -5.76
N GLY A 18 15.00 -37.74 -6.32
CA GLY A 18 14.56 -36.35 -6.48
C GLY A 18 14.40 -35.69 -5.12
N SER A 19 15.25 -34.70 -4.88
CA SER A 19 15.37 -33.94 -3.63
C SER A 19 14.37 -32.79 -3.59
N ARG A 20 13.54 -32.76 -2.54
CA ARG A 20 13.27 -31.55 -1.72
C ARG A 20 12.93 -30.26 -2.47
N ASP A 21 11.72 -30.16 -3.02
CA ASP A 21 11.09 -28.85 -3.22
C ASP A 21 10.29 -28.48 -1.96
N ARG A 22 10.91 -27.60 -1.16
CA ARG A 22 10.37 -27.00 0.05
C ARG A 22 10.16 -25.52 -0.23
N ASP A 23 9.22 -25.21 -1.12
CA ASP A 23 8.81 -23.83 -1.35
C ASP A 23 7.47 -23.61 -0.65
N LYS A 24 7.58 -23.32 0.64
CA LYS A 24 6.52 -22.64 1.39
C LYS A 24 6.44 -21.20 0.87
N GLU A 25 5.83 -21.00 -0.29
CA GLU A 25 5.28 -19.71 -0.64
C GLU A 25 4.06 -19.48 0.27
N THR A 26 4.32 -18.85 1.42
CA THR A 26 3.26 -18.25 2.21
C THR A 26 2.54 -17.26 1.30
N PRO A 27 1.23 -17.41 1.05
CA PRO A 27 0.48 -16.36 0.40
C PRO A 27 0.60 -15.14 1.28
N ILE A 28 1.25 -14.08 0.77
CA ILE A 28 1.10 -12.75 1.34
C ILE A 28 -0.40 -12.50 1.44
N LYS A 29 -0.93 -12.63 2.67
CA LYS A 29 -2.30 -12.27 2.98
C LYS A 29 -2.40 -10.79 2.63
N ARG A 30 -2.95 -10.52 1.43
CA ARG A 30 -3.49 -9.23 1.01
C ARG A 30 -4.66 -8.93 1.93
N SER A 31 -4.36 -8.60 3.19
CA SER A 31 -5.29 -7.98 4.11
C SER A 31 -5.49 -6.56 3.59
N SER A 32 -6.43 -6.47 2.68
CA SER A 32 -6.93 -5.32 1.98
C SER A 32 -6.89 -4.02 2.80
N PRO A 33 -6.39 -2.89 2.28
CA PRO A 33 -6.79 -1.60 2.82
C PRO A 33 -8.21 -1.30 2.30
N LYS A 34 -9.22 -1.98 2.82
CA LYS A 34 -10.62 -1.55 2.67
C LYS A 34 -10.89 -0.41 3.67
N ALA A 35 -10.33 0.77 3.39
CA ALA A 35 -10.82 2.03 3.93
C ALA A 35 -11.20 2.92 2.73
N GLN A 36 -12.09 2.40 1.90
CA GLN A 36 -12.95 3.22 1.08
C GLN A 36 -14.26 3.38 1.85
N GLY A 37 -14.29 4.38 2.72
CA GLY A 37 -15.52 5.05 3.12
C GLY A 37 -15.41 6.48 2.61
N GLY A 38 -16.22 6.88 1.62
CA GLY A 38 -16.57 8.30 1.53
C GLY A 38 -17.21 8.70 2.87
N GLU A 39 -17.03 9.87 3.44
CA GLU A 39 -16.82 11.19 2.87
C GLU A 39 -16.21 12.02 4.01
N ARG A 40 -15.07 12.69 3.76
CA ARG A 40 -14.22 13.45 4.71
C ARG A 40 -13.16 12.61 5.44
N ALA A 41 -11.94 13.12 5.45
CA ALA A 41 -10.86 12.55 6.25
C ALA A 41 -11.11 12.84 7.72
N VAL A 42 -10.68 11.94 8.61
CA VAL A 42 -10.70 12.16 10.06
C VAL A 42 -9.56 13.13 10.40
N LEU A 43 -9.86 14.16 11.19
CA LEU A 43 -8.95 15.28 11.46
C LEU A 43 -8.74 15.49 12.95
N ASN A 44 -7.55 15.94 13.32
CA ASN A 44 -7.25 16.50 14.63
C ASN A 44 -7.75 15.61 15.78
N ASP A 45 -8.63 16.13 16.63
CA ASP A 45 -9.14 15.42 17.81
C ASP A 45 -10.09 14.24 17.49
N ASP A 46 -10.60 14.18 16.27
CA ASP A 46 -11.45 13.08 15.82
C ASP A 46 -10.67 11.75 15.69
N ILE A 47 -9.34 11.84 15.65
CA ILE A 47 -8.43 10.70 15.69
C ILE A 47 -8.44 10.10 17.10
N ARG A 48 -8.98 8.87 17.23
CA ARG A 48 -9.09 8.15 18.51
C ARG A 48 -7.91 7.23 18.83
N ALA A 49 -6.97 7.05 17.91
CA ALA A 49 -5.83 6.17 18.10
C ALA A 49 -4.83 6.76 19.11
N LEU A 50 -4.35 5.95 20.06
CA LEU A 50 -3.39 6.39 21.09
C LEU A 50 -1.97 6.59 20.52
N ARG A 51 -1.57 5.70 19.59
CA ARG A 51 -0.29 5.77 18.88
C ARG A 51 -0.54 5.81 17.39
N VAL A 52 0.18 6.70 16.72
CA VAL A 52 0.04 6.95 15.29
C VAL A 52 1.40 7.03 14.64
N ARG A 53 1.48 6.66 13.36
CA ARG A 53 2.65 6.95 12.54
C ARG A 53 2.50 8.34 11.94
N LEU A 54 3.38 9.26 12.35
CA LEU A 54 3.37 10.65 11.94
C LEU A 54 4.23 10.88 10.70
N ILE A 55 3.64 11.58 9.73
CA ILE A 55 4.30 12.14 8.55
C ILE A 55 4.19 13.67 8.65
N GLY A 56 5.31 14.36 8.55
CA GLY A 56 5.39 15.83 8.56
C GLY A 56 4.78 16.47 7.31
N SER A 57 4.65 17.79 7.35
CA SER A 57 4.09 18.62 6.26
C SER A 57 4.92 18.55 4.97
N ASP A 58 6.23 18.46 5.12
CA ASP A 58 7.24 18.26 4.08
C ASP A 58 7.29 16.82 3.53
N GLY A 59 6.59 15.88 4.16
CA GLY A 59 6.61 14.46 3.82
C GLY A 59 7.66 13.64 4.58
N ASN A 60 8.38 14.25 5.54
CA ASN A 60 9.31 13.51 6.39
C ASN A 60 8.59 12.53 7.31
N GLN A 61 9.15 11.32 7.44
CA GLN A 61 8.61 10.30 8.34
C GLN A 61 9.21 10.50 9.73
N VAL A 62 8.40 11.03 10.65
CA VAL A 62 8.82 11.22 12.06
C VAL A 62 8.87 9.89 12.80
N GLY A 63 7.97 8.96 12.44
CA GLY A 63 7.90 7.62 13.04
C GLY A 63 6.64 7.43 13.88
N ILE A 64 6.70 6.55 14.88
CA ILE A 64 5.55 6.20 15.73
C ILE A 64 5.58 7.07 16.99
N VAL A 65 4.60 7.95 17.12
CA VAL A 65 4.49 8.91 18.22
C VAL A 65 3.11 8.78 18.90
N PRO A 66 2.98 9.28 20.15
CA PRO A 66 1.68 9.52 20.76
C PRO A 66 0.81 10.47 19.92
N ARG A 67 -0.51 10.30 20.00
CA ARG A 67 -1.46 11.21 19.35
C ARG A 67 -1.24 12.66 19.75
N ASP A 68 -1.01 12.92 21.03
CA ASP A 68 -0.89 14.27 21.56
C ASP A 68 0.36 15.00 21.05
N ASP A 69 1.45 14.28 20.81
CA ASP A 69 2.66 14.81 20.17
C ASP A 69 2.38 15.15 18.70
N ALA A 70 1.71 14.26 17.98
CA ALA A 70 1.30 14.51 16.59
C ALA A 70 0.36 15.73 16.46
N LEU A 71 -0.58 15.88 17.38
CA LEU A 71 -1.47 17.05 17.44
C LEU A 71 -0.70 18.33 17.78
N SER A 72 0.28 18.24 18.67
CA SER A 72 1.11 19.38 19.04
C SER A 72 1.97 19.85 17.87
N GLU A 73 2.52 18.93 17.08
CA GLU A 73 3.29 19.27 15.88
C GLU A 73 2.41 19.99 14.83
N ALA A 74 1.21 19.44 14.56
CA ALA A 74 0.26 20.08 13.65
C ALA A 74 -0.11 21.50 14.11
N ARG A 75 -0.36 21.70 15.42
CA ARG A 75 -0.64 23.02 16.00
C ARG A 75 0.55 23.98 15.90
N ARG A 76 1.78 23.51 16.11
CA ARG A 76 3.00 24.33 16.00
C ARG A 76 3.19 24.85 14.58
N GLU A 77 2.84 24.05 13.58
CA GLU A 77 2.90 24.44 12.18
C GLU A 77 1.63 25.16 11.67
N SER A 78 0.60 25.30 12.52
CA SER A 78 -0.72 25.84 12.12
C SER A 78 -1.36 25.06 10.96
N LEU A 79 -1.18 23.74 10.94
CA LEU A 79 -1.70 22.80 9.95
C LEU A 79 -2.66 21.81 10.61
N ASP A 80 -3.37 21.01 9.81
CA ASP A 80 -4.27 19.97 10.30
C ASP A 80 -3.57 18.60 10.37
N LEU A 81 -3.87 17.83 11.41
CA LEU A 81 -3.49 16.43 11.48
C LEU A 81 -4.53 15.57 10.76
N VAL A 82 -4.19 15.03 9.60
CA VAL A 82 -5.11 14.28 8.75
C VAL A 82 -4.82 12.79 8.81
N LEU A 83 -5.83 11.97 9.12
CA LEU A 83 -5.71 10.52 9.07
C LEU A 83 -5.77 10.02 7.61
N ILE A 84 -4.65 9.54 7.09
CA ILE A 84 -4.54 9.07 5.70
C ILE A 84 -4.78 7.57 5.59
N ALA A 85 -4.34 6.79 6.58
CA ALA A 85 -4.55 5.35 6.60
C ALA A 85 -5.11 4.91 7.97
N PRO A 86 -6.44 4.88 8.14
CA PRO A 86 -7.07 4.41 9.37
C PRO A 86 -6.86 2.91 9.63
N ASN A 87 -6.72 2.11 8.58
CA ASN A 87 -6.59 0.66 8.67
C ASN A 87 -5.14 0.18 8.90
N ALA A 88 -4.17 1.09 8.91
CA ALA A 88 -2.78 0.72 9.18
C ALA A 88 -2.58 0.42 10.67
N ASN A 89 -1.61 -0.44 10.98
CA ASN A 89 -1.20 -0.72 12.34
C ASN A 89 0.29 -0.34 12.53
N PRO A 90 0.61 0.79 13.17
CA PRO A 90 -0.30 1.81 13.71
C PRO A 90 -0.93 2.70 12.62
N PRO A 91 -2.06 3.38 12.90
CA PRO A 91 -2.73 4.27 11.96
C PRO A 91 -1.80 5.39 11.47
N VAL A 92 -1.86 5.74 10.20
CA VAL A 92 -0.95 6.73 9.60
C VAL A 92 -1.64 8.09 9.51
N VAL A 93 -1.04 9.08 10.17
CA VAL A 93 -1.46 10.48 10.17
C VAL A 93 -0.42 11.32 9.42
N LYS A 94 -0.89 12.35 8.73
CA LYS A 94 -0.04 13.31 8.04
C LYS A 94 -0.46 14.74 8.39
N VAL A 95 0.52 15.58 8.70
CA VAL A 95 0.31 17.02 8.89
C VAL A 95 0.15 17.66 7.52
N MET A 96 -0.98 18.33 7.25
CA MET A 96 -1.23 19.05 6.00
C MET A 96 -2.38 20.03 6.11
N ASP A 97 -2.50 20.97 5.17
CA ASP A 97 -3.70 21.79 5.03
C ASP A 97 -4.83 21.00 4.35
N TYR A 98 -5.82 20.57 5.14
CA TYR A 98 -6.93 19.76 4.63
C TYR A 98 -7.86 20.57 3.71
N GLY A 99 -8.05 21.86 3.98
CA GLY A 99 -8.93 22.73 3.21
C GLY A 99 -8.45 22.93 1.78
N LYS A 100 -7.17 23.27 1.61
CA LYS A 100 -6.51 23.40 0.31
C LYS A 100 -6.52 22.07 -0.44
N HIS A 101 -6.20 20.98 0.25
CA HIS A 101 -6.20 19.64 -0.36
C HIS A 101 -7.58 19.26 -0.91
N LEU A 102 -8.66 19.54 -0.17
CA LEU A 102 -10.03 19.27 -0.60
C LEU A 102 -10.41 20.10 -1.84
N PHE A 103 -9.98 21.36 -1.89
CA PHE A 103 -10.21 22.24 -3.05
C PHE A 103 -9.50 21.72 -4.30
N GLU A 104 -8.22 21.35 -4.19
CA GLU A 104 -7.45 20.79 -5.31
C GLU A 104 -8.04 19.48 -5.81
N GLN A 105 -8.45 18.58 -4.90
CA GLN A 105 -9.13 17.34 -5.26
C GLN A 105 -10.44 17.60 -6.02
N LYS A 106 -11.27 18.56 -5.57
CA LYS A 106 -12.52 18.92 -6.25
C LYS A 106 -12.26 19.45 -7.66
N LYS A 107 -11.27 20.35 -7.81
CA LYS A 107 -10.88 20.92 -9.11
C LYS A 107 -10.38 19.84 -10.07
N ALA A 108 -9.53 18.92 -9.59
CA ALA A 108 -9.03 17.81 -10.39
C ALA A 108 -10.14 16.86 -10.85
N LYS A 109 -11.07 16.49 -9.95
CA LYS A 109 -12.24 15.66 -10.28
C LYS A 109 -13.14 16.30 -11.33
N ALA A 110 -13.36 17.62 -11.25
CA ALA A 110 -14.13 18.36 -12.24
C ALA A 110 -13.46 18.35 -13.63
N ALA A 111 -12.14 18.54 -13.68
CA ALA A 111 -11.38 18.51 -14.93
C ALA A 111 -11.39 17.13 -15.61
N LEU A 112 -11.33 16.04 -14.82
CA LEU A 112 -11.40 14.67 -15.34
C LEU A 112 -12.77 14.36 -15.97
N ARG A 113 -13.85 14.84 -15.35
CA ARG A 113 -15.22 14.64 -15.86
C ARG A 113 -15.44 15.33 -17.21
N ASN A 114 -14.85 16.51 -17.40
CA ASN A 114 -14.95 17.25 -18.67
C ASN A 114 -14.15 16.60 -19.80
N ARG A 115 -13.00 15.97 -19.50
CA ARG A 115 -12.21 15.26 -20.52
C ARG A 115 -12.88 13.97 -21.02
N GLN A 116 -13.63 13.27 -20.16
CA GLN A 116 -14.33 12.04 -20.56
C GLN A 116 -15.48 12.30 -21.54
N GLN A 117 -16.12 13.47 -21.51
CA GLN A 117 -17.21 13.80 -22.44
C GLN A 117 -16.73 14.14 -23.86
N GLN A 118 -15.44 14.47 -24.03
CA GLN A 118 -14.91 14.92 -25.31
C GLN A 118 -14.39 13.79 -26.22
N ILE A 119 -14.37 12.54 -25.73
CA ILE A 119 -13.81 11.37 -26.44
C ILE A 119 -14.90 10.43 -26.99
N GLN A 120 -16.19 10.77 -26.81
CA GLN A 120 -17.34 9.99 -27.29
C GLN A 120 -18.27 10.81 -28.21
N GLY A 121 -17.78 11.92 -28.77
CA GLY A 121 -18.51 12.77 -29.72
C GLY A 121 -17.97 12.61 -31.13
#